data_AF-A0AB34T6C4-F1
#
_entry.id   AF-A0AB34T6C4-F1
#
_cell.length_a   1.000
_cell.length_b   1.000
_cell.length_c   1.000
_cell.angle_alpha   90.00
_cell.angle_beta   90.00
_cell.angle_gamma   90.00
#
_symmetry.space_group_name_H-M   'P 1'
#
loop_
_entity.id
_entity.type
_entity.pdbx_description
1 polymer ?
#
loop_
_entity_poly.entity_id
_entity_poly.type
_entity_poly.pdbx_seq_one_letter_code
_entity_poly.pdbx_strand_id
1 'polypeptide(L)'
;MSPAGAATGSLTVQFSSAAMKTSTLSGVTVRITVNGTVQNVTTTPTFVAAQATFSNDQGDANSTGTAEEASLGLFNTVIPVKKIAYNAGATSAALTGAQFSVTSGTTTVKFTESTLNGKPYYQVDPNGTLSTFTVGDGYIASLGANTNNSTTYTITEKVAPTGYVLDGRHDITFNVTVTPNYTNDVLTSVTYKRDNGIYGNFLDTTPSKMTTDDGQTVNLESRTTVNNRYTNTQLESEMIHVKNTKNPSDFAQTGGHIVQVLIAMLIVAIVGAILLIVARMRRRNNTDRTQIA
;
A
#
# COMPACT_ATOMS: atom_id res chain seq x y z
N MET A 1 10.54 14.20 -27.60
CA MET A 1 9.07 14.21 -27.44
C MET A 1 8.74 13.49 -26.15
N SER A 2 8.14 14.17 -25.17
CA SER A 2 7.67 13.53 -23.93
C SER A 2 6.31 12.86 -24.15
N PRO A 3 6.04 11.68 -23.58
CA PRO A 3 4.70 11.08 -23.62
C PRO A 3 3.72 11.95 -22.83
N ALA A 4 2.53 12.13 -23.38
CA ALA A 4 1.46 12.95 -22.82
C ALA A 4 0.86 12.32 -21.55
N GLY A 5 0.70 13.11 -20.49
CA GLY A 5 -0.15 12.73 -19.35
C GLY A 5 0.21 13.36 -17.99
N ALA A 6 1.47 13.72 -17.75
CA ALA A 6 1.87 14.44 -16.54
C ALA A 6 2.05 15.93 -16.87
N ALA A 7 1.40 16.83 -16.12
CA ALA A 7 1.71 18.25 -16.19
C ALA A 7 3.20 18.41 -15.85
N THR A 8 4.03 18.64 -16.88
CA THR A 8 5.47 18.80 -16.69
C THR A 8 5.68 20.20 -16.11
N GLY A 9 5.80 20.29 -14.79
CA GLY A 9 6.27 21.51 -14.15
C GLY A 9 7.73 21.73 -14.58
N SER A 10 8.01 22.81 -15.30
CA SER A 10 9.38 23.20 -15.62
C SER A 10 9.80 24.38 -14.76
N LEU A 11 10.92 24.25 -14.05
CA LEU A 11 11.61 25.36 -13.41
C LEU A 11 12.79 25.76 -14.28
N THR A 12 12.77 26.98 -14.82
CA THR A 12 13.88 27.55 -15.59
C THR A 12 14.63 28.56 -14.76
N VAL A 13 15.94 28.34 -14.58
CA VAL A 13 16.85 29.32 -13.96
C VAL A 13 17.69 29.94 -15.07
N GLN A 14 17.50 31.24 -15.32
CA GLN A 14 18.22 31.96 -16.37
C GLN A 14 19.22 32.95 -15.75
N PHE A 15 20.48 32.87 -16.18
CA PHE A 15 21.52 33.81 -15.80
C PHE A 15 21.64 34.90 -16.88
N SER A 16 21.52 36.17 -16.49
CA SER A 16 21.68 37.29 -17.42
C SER A 16 23.12 37.83 -17.43
N SER A 17 23.60 38.21 -18.61
CA SER A 17 24.95 38.74 -18.83
C SER A 17 25.22 40.06 -18.11
N ALA A 18 24.17 40.82 -17.75
CA ALA A 18 24.29 42.06 -16.98
C ALA A 18 24.70 41.82 -15.51
N ALA A 19 24.44 40.63 -14.96
CA ALA A 19 24.74 40.28 -13.57
C ALA A 19 25.95 39.35 -13.41
N MET A 20 26.40 38.68 -14.48
CA MET A 20 27.49 37.71 -14.42
C MET A 20 28.53 37.98 -15.52
N LYS A 21 29.72 38.43 -15.11
CA LYS A 21 30.89 38.41 -16.01
C LYS A 21 31.23 36.94 -16.25
N THR A 22 30.97 36.43 -17.45
CA THR A 22 31.22 35.02 -17.81
C THR A 22 32.69 34.61 -17.59
N SER A 23 33.62 35.56 -17.68
CA SER A 23 35.05 35.35 -17.36
C SER A 23 35.35 35.00 -15.89
N THR A 24 34.45 35.32 -14.95
CA THR A 24 34.62 34.96 -13.53
C THR A 24 33.99 33.61 -13.16
N LEU A 25 33.28 32.96 -14.10
CA LEU A 25 32.64 31.66 -13.89
C LEU A 25 33.35 30.51 -14.62
N SER A 26 34.38 30.81 -15.41
CA SER A 26 35.19 29.77 -16.05
C SER A 26 35.80 28.85 -14.98
N GLY A 27 35.55 27.55 -15.08
CA GLY A 27 35.97 26.56 -14.09
C GLY A 27 35.17 26.54 -12.78
N VAL A 28 34.14 27.39 -12.64
CA VAL A 28 33.27 27.43 -11.46
C VAL A 28 32.05 26.53 -11.66
N THR A 29 31.75 25.70 -10.66
CA THR A 29 30.52 24.89 -10.65
C THR A 29 29.34 25.73 -10.13
N VAL A 30 28.32 25.88 -10.96
CA VAL A 30 27.01 26.40 -10.52
C VAL A 30 26.17 25.25 -9.98
N ARG A 31 25.70 25.36 -8.73
CA ARG A 31 24.84 24.37 -8.09
C ARG A 31 23.43 24.94 -7.90
N ILE A 32 22.43 24.22 -8.41
CA ILE A 32 21.01 24.51 -8.19
C ILE A 32 20.46 23.39 -7.32
N THR A 33 19.77 23.74 -6.23
CA THR A 33 19.06 22.78 -5.37
C THR A 33 17.57 23.04 -5.49
N VAL A 34 16.80 22.00 -5.81
CA VAL A 34 15.34 22.07 -5.92
C VAL A 34 14.75 21.15 -4.85
N ASN A 35 13.95 21.72 -3.96
CA ASN A 35 13.20 20.98 -2.95
C ASN A 35 11.74 20.93 -3.38
N GLY A 36 11.12 19.75 -3.31
CA GLY A 36 9.71 19.56 -3.63
C GLY A 36 9.13 18.39 -2.85
N THR A 37 7.82 18.44 -2.61
CA THR A 37 7.09 17.34 -1.98
C THR A 37 6.45 16.49 -3.07
N VAL A 38 6.74 15.19 -3.07
CA VAL A 38 6.08 14.24 -3.95
C VAL A 38 4.68 13.96 -3.39
N GLN A 39 3.66 14.52 -4.03
CA GLN A 39 2.27 14.39 -3.57
C GLN A 39 1.62 13.09 -4.08
N ASN A 40 1.74 12.79 -5.38
CA ASN A 40 1.17 11.58 -6.00
C ASN A 40 2.08 11.06 -7.12
N VAL A 41 2.30 9.74 -7.20
CA VAL A 41 3.08 9.05 -8.25
C VAL A 41 2.22 7.99 -8.94
N THR A 42 1.23 8.47 -9.71
CA THR A 42 0.28 7.61 -10.45
C THR A 42 0.69 7.38 -11.90
N THR A 43 1.71 8.09 -12.39
CA THR A 43 2.23 7.96 -13.77
C THR A 43 3.56 7.24 -13.80
N THR A 44 3.84 6.57 -14.92
CA THR A 44 5.14 5.94 -15.18
C THR A 44 5.62 6.30 -16.60
N PRO A 45 6.91 6.60 -16.79
CA PRO A 45 7.92 6.83 -15.75
C PRO A 45 7.75 8.22 -15.10
N THR A 46 8.13 8.33 -13.82
CA THR A 46 8.19 9.60 -13.09
C THR A 46 9.64 9.90 -12.71
N PHE A 47 10.12 11.10 -13.02
CA PHE A 47 11.51 11.49 -12.80
C PHE A 47 11.67 13.00 -12.65
N VAL A 48 12.78 13.42 -12.06
CA VAL A 48 13.29 14.79 -12.13
C VAL A 48 14.40 14.81 -13.16
N ALA A 49 14.33 15.71 -14.14
CA ALA A 49 15.37 15.89 -15.15
C ALA A 49 15.96 17.30 -15.07
N ALA A 50 17.25 17.40 -15.34
CA ALA A 50 17.99 18.65 -15.42
C ALA A 50 18.83 18.67 -16.70
N GLN A 51 18.76 19.78 -17.43
CA GLN A 51 19.56 20.04 -18.62
C GLN A 51 20.01 21.50 -18.60
N ALA A 52 21.26 21.74 -18.99
CA ALA A 52 21.79 23.08 -19.20
C ALA A 52 21.75 23.42 -20.69
N THR A 53 21.35 24.65 -21.00
CA THR A 53 21.46 25.24 -22.33
C THR A 53 22.42 26.41 -22.26
N PHE A 54 23.25 26.58 -23.29
CA PHE A 54 24.28 27.60 -23.34
C PHE A 54 24.40 28.19 -24.75
N SER A 55 24.85 29.43 -24.87
CA SER A 55 25.16 30.02 -26.18
C SER A 55 26.43 29.38 -26.73
N ASN A 56 26.39 28.99 -28.01
CA ASN A 56 27.51 28.36 -28.70
C ASN A 56 28.29 29.35 -29.58
N ASP A 57 27.62 30.38 -30.10
CA ASP A 57 28.23 31.49 -30.82
C ASP A 57 27.81 32.81 -30.18
N GLN A 58 28.78 33.67 -29.86
CA GLN A 58 28.55 34.97 -29.25
C GLN A 58 27.92 35.98 -30.22
N GLY A 59 28.12 35.81 -31.54
CA GLY A 59 27.59 36.71 -32.58
C GLY A 59 26.16 36.39 -33.02
N ASP A 60 25.65 35.21 -32.68
CA ASP A 60 24.30 34.76 -33.02
C ASP A 60 23.54 34.36 -31.76
N ALA A 61 22.59 35.21 -31.37
CA ALA A 61 21.74 35.00 -30.20
C ALA A 61 20.89 33.72 -30.26
N ASN A 62 20.72 33.12 -31.45
CA ASN A 62 19.98 31.87 -31.62
C ASN A 62 20.90 30.63 -31.62
N SER A 63 22.22 30.82 -31.69
CA SER A 63 23.19 29.73 -31.66
C SER A 63 23.32 29.20 -30.23
N THR A 64 22.70 28.05 -29.97
CA THR A 64 22.67 27.42 -28.65
C THR A 64 23.16 25.98 -28.72
N GLY A 65 23.86 25.56 -27.67
CA GLY A 65 24.19 24.18 -27.37
C GLY A 65 23.41 23.69 -26.14
N THR A 66 23.26 22.38 -26.04
CA THR A 66 22.64 21.73 -24.87
C THR A 66 23.59 20.69 -24.30
N ALA A 67 23.65 20.63 -22.97
CA ALA A 67 24.35 19.55 -22.28
C ALA A 67 23.50 18.28 -22.30
N GLU A 68 24.16 17.13 -22.04
CA GLU A 68 23.46 15.88 -21.78
C GLU A 68 22.49 16.06 -20.59
N GLU A 69 21.29 15.48 -20.72
CA GLU A 69 20.30 15.53 -19.65
C GLU A 69 20.67 14.54 -18.54
N ALA A 70 20.66 15.01 -17.30
CA ALA A 70 20.71 14.16 -16.12
C ALA A 70 19.28 13.92 -15.60
N SER A 71 18.92 12.66 -15.32
CA SER A 71 17.61 12.31 -14.79
C SER A 71 17.71 11.45 -13.53
N LEU A 72 16.86 11.73 -12.55
CA LEU A 72 16.67 10.92 -11.34
C LEU A 72 15.25 10.35 -11.34
N GLY A 73 15.13 9.02 -11.31
CA GLY A 73 13.85 8.33 -11.21
C GLY A 73 13.22 8.51 -9.83
N LEU A 74 11.90 8.75 -9.80
CA LEU A 74 11.09 8.71 -8.59
C LEU A 74 10.34 7.39 -8.57
N PHE A 75 10.84 6.46 -7.75
CA PHE A 75 10.31 5.10 -7.67
C PHE A 75 9.14 5.01 -6.71
N ASN A 76 8.19 4.16 -7.07
CA ASN A 76 7.00 3.93 -6.27
C ASN A 76 6.71 2.44 -6.19
N THR A 77 6.49 1.96 -4.96
CA THR A 77 6.06 0.59 -4.68
C THR A 77 4.54 0.52 -4.72
N VAL A 78 3.98 -0.52 -5.34
CA VAL A 78 2.52 -0.67 -5.49
C VAL A 78 2.11 -2.07 -5.11
N ILE A 79 1.11 -2.19 -4.25
CA ILE A 79 0.51 -3.46 -3.82
C ILE A 79 -0.97 -3.44 -4.24
N PRO A 80 -1.36 -4.24 -5.25
CA PRO A 80 -2.77 -4.44 -5.57
C PRO A 80 -3.46 -5.24 -4.46
N VAL A 81 -4.63 -4.79 -4.04
CA VAL A 81 -5.44 -5.45 -3.02
C VAL A 81 -6.86 -5.62 -3.53
N LYS A 82 -7.38 -6.83 -3.39
CA LYS A 82 -8.75 -7.16 -3.79
C LYS A 82 -9.49 -7.92 -2.70
N LYS A 83 -10.70 -7.47 -2.43
CA LYS A 83 -11.60 -8.04 -1.46
C LYS A 83 -12.52 -9.05 -2.13
N ILE A 84 -12.50 -10.30 -1.68
CA ILE A 84 -13.36 -11.37 -2.24
C ILE A 84 -14.07 -12.15 -1.12
N ALA A 85 -15.03 -12.99 -1.49
CA ALA A 85 -15.66 -13.92 -0.55
C ALA A 85 -14.74 -15.10 -0.23
N TYR A 86 -14.93 -15.74 0.92
CA TYR A 86 -14.07 -16.81 1.43
C TYR A 86 -13.86 -17.98 0.46
N ASN A 87 -14.96 -18.48 -0.12
CA ASN A 87 -14.93 -19.59 -1.07
C ASN A 87 -14.83 -19.14 -2.54
N ALA A 88 -14.55 -17.87 -2.79
CA ALA A 88 -14.45 -17.32 -4.13
C ALA A 88 -13.03 -17.45 -4.69
N GLY A 89 -12.91 -17.69 -5.99
CA GLY A 89 -11.62 -17.65 -6.69
C GLY A 89 -11.17 -16.22 -7.01
N ALA A 90 -9.89 -16.04 -7.35
CA ALA A 90 -9.26 -14.75 -7.63
C ALA A 90 -9.98 -13.89 -8.70
N THR A 91 -10.65 -14.51 -9.67
CA THR A 91 -11.38 -13.82 -10.75
C THR A 91 -12.76 -13.30 -10.33
N SER A 92 -13.21 -13.60 -9.12
CA SER A 92 -14.55 -13.22 -8.65
C SER A 92 -14.70 -11.70 -8.49
N ALA A 93 -15.96 -11.24 -8.50
CA ALA A 93 -16.26 -9.83 -8.26
C ALA A 93 -15.76 -9.37 -6.88
N ALA A 94 -15.30 -8.13 -6.83
CA ALA A 94 -14.83 -7.51 -5.61
C ALA A 94 -15.99 -7.21 -4.64
N LEU A 95 -15.77 -7.43 -3.36
CA LEU A 95 -16.69 -7.00 -2.29
C LEU A 95 -16.39 -5.56 -1.90
N THR A 96 -17.37 -4.68 -1.96
CA THR A 96 -17.19 -3.26 -1.65
C THR A 96 -17.39 -2.97 -0.15
N GLY A 97 -16.79 -1.89 0.33
CA GLY A 97 -17.01 -1.36 1.69
C GLY A 97 -16.09 -1.91 2.78
N ALA A 98 -15.17 -2.82 2.47
CA ALA A 98 -14.15 -3.23 3.42
C ALA A 98 -13.18 -2.08 3.72
N GLN A 99 -12.85 -1.88 5.00
CA GLN A 99 -11.88 -0.88 5.43
C GLN A 99 -10.72 -1.52 6.16
N PHE A 100 -9.53 -1.04 5.87
CA PHE A 100 -8.28 -1.55 6.40
C PHE A 100 -7.45 -0.44 7.02
N SER A 101 -6.75 -0.74 8.11
CA SER A 101 -5.70 0.11 8.67
C SER A 101 -4.33 -0.49 8.38
N VAL A 102 -3.31 0.36 8.25
CA VAL A 102 -1.92 -0.07 8.12
C VAL A 102 -1.08 0.55 9.22
N THR A 103 -0.22 -0.23 9.86
CA THR A 103 0.79 0.26 10.80
C THR A 103 2.19 -0.16 10.37
N SER A 104 3.20 0.64 10.74
CA SER A 104 4.60 0.25 10.75
C SER A 104 5.08 0.30 12.19
N GLY A 105 5.33 -0.87 12.79
CA GLY A 105 5.43 -1.00 14.24
C GLY A 105 4.16 -0.47 14.92
N THR A 106 4.30 0.52 15.79
CA THR A 106 3.19 1.17 16.51
C THR A 106 2.62 2.41 15.79
N THR A 107 3.21 2.82 14.67
CA THR A 107 2.82 4.06 13.98
C THR A 107 1.78 3.75 12.91
N THR A 108 0.63 4.43 12.98
CA THR A 108 -0.40 4.39 11.93
C THR A 108 0.11 5.07 10.66
N VAL A 109 -0.01 4.36 9.55
CA VAL A 109 0.27 4.89 8.21
C VAL A 109 -0.92 5.72 7.75
N LYS A 110 -0.62 6.87 7.15
CA LYS A 110 -1.60 7.81 6.61
C LYS A 110 -1.56 7.81 5.10
N PHE A 111 -2.70 8.13 4.49
CA PHE A 111 -2.89 8.06 3.05
C PHE A 111 -3.52 9.34 2.49
N THR A 112 -3.22 9.58 1.22
CA THR A 112 -3.99 10.42 0.31
C THR A 112 -4.63 9.51 -0.74
N GLU A 113 -5.93 9.67 -0.97
CA GLU A 113 -6.67 8.88 -1.96
C GLU A 113 -6.66 9.56 -3.33
N SER A 114 -6.48 8.77 -4.37
CA SER A 114 -6.61 9.15 -5.76
C SER A 114 -7.17 7.98 -6.58
N THR A 115 -7.10 8.06 -7.91
CA THR A 115 -7.59 7.00 -8.80
C THR A 115 -6.49 6.59 -9.77
N LEU A 116 -6.29 5.27 -9.92
CA LEU A 116 -5.43 4.67 -10.94
C LEU A 116 -6.23 3.61 -11.70
N ASN A 117 -6.28 3.73 -13.03
CA ASN A 117 -7.02 2.80 -13.90
C ASN A 117 -8.50 2.59 -13.47
N GLY A 118 -9.15 3.65 -13.00
CA GLY A 118 -10.55 3.62 -12.53
C GLY A 118 -10.75 2.95 -11.16
N LYS A 119 -9.68 2.58 -10.45
CA LYS A 119 -9.72 1.98 -9.12
C LYS A 119 -9.13 2.93 -8.07
N PRO A 120 -9.57 2.85 -6.80
CA PRO A 120 -9.01 3.64 -5.72
C PRO A 120 -7.52 3.32 -5.53
N TYR A 121 -6.74 4.37 -5.33
CA TYR A 121 -5.29 4.35 -5.19
C TYR A 121 -4.89 5.12 -3.94
N TYR A 122 -4.48 4.40 -2.90
CA TYR A 122 -4.13 4.97 -1.60
C TYR A 122 -2.62 5.07 -1.49
N GLN A 123 -2.11 6.29 -1.66
CA GLN A 123 -0.68 6.56 -1.57
C GLN A 123 -0.32 6.96 -0.13
N VAL A 124 0.74 6.37 0.42
CA VAL A 124 1.27 6.78 1.72
C VAL A 124 1.66 8.26 1.68
N ASP A 125 1.08 9.02 2.61
CA ASP A 125 1.31 10.46 2.77
C ASP A 125 1.33 10.78 4.27
N PRO A 126 2.48 11.14 4.85
CA PRO A 126 2.59 11.53 6.26
C PRO A 126 1.67 12.71 6.65
N ASN A 127 1.34 13.57 5.70
CA ASN A 127 0.42 14.70 5.87
C ASN A 127 -1.03 14.35 5.50
N GLY A 128 -1.27 13.14 5.01
CA GLY A 128 -2.59 12.64 4.66
C GLY A 128 -3.53 12.63 5.87
N THR A 129 -4.83 12.72 5.59
CA THR A 129 -5.88 12.72 6.62
C THR A 129 -6.50 11.34 6.82
N LEU A 130 -6.36 10.45 5.85
CA LEU A 130 -6.92 9.10 5.92
C LEU A 130 -5.98 8.19 6.71
N SER A 131 -6.51 7.51 7.73
CA SER A 131 -5.80 6.48 8.52
C SER A 131 -6.25 5.05 8.19
N THR A 132 -7.27 4.95 7.34
CA THR A 132 -7.77 3.71 6.77
C THR A 132 -7.91 3.87 5.26
N PHE A 133 -7.88 2.76 4.54
CA PHE A 133 -8.20 2.70 3.13
C PHE A 133 -9.40 1.79 2.90
N THR A 134 -10.27 2.16 1.96
CA THR A 134 -11.48 1.40 1.63
C THR A 134 -11.32 0.77 0.26
N VAL A 135 -11.27 -0.56 0.18
CA VAL A 135 -11.07 -1.25 -1.11
C VAL A 135 -12.03 -2.41 -1.28
N GLY A 136 -12.63 -2.47 -2.46
CA GLY A 136 -13.05 -3.72 -3.05
C GLY A 136 -12.01 -4.27 -4.01
N ASP A 137 -11.46 -3.41 -4.87
CA ASP A 137 -10.36 -3.70 -5.78
C ASP A 137 -9.61 -2.39 -5.98
N GLY A 138 -8.33 -2.34 -5.64
CA GLY A 138 -7.56 -1.10 -5.62
C GLY A 138 -6.10 -1.33 -5.27
N TYR A 139 -5.43 -0.25 -4.88
CA TYR A 139 -3.99 -0.25 -4.66
C TYR A 139 -3.61 0.46 -3.36
N ILE A 140 -2.59 -0.07 -2.69
CA ILE A 140 -1.82 0.63 -1.67
C ILE A 140 -0.46 0.94 -2.27
N ALA A 141 0.01 2.17 -2.15
CA ALA A 141 1.24 2.61 -2.80
C ALA A 141 2.19 3.37 -1.88
N SER A 142 3.45 3.43 -2.27
CA SER A 142 4.54 4.12 -1.58
C SER A 142 4.89 3.54 -0.20
N LEU A 143 4.55 2.27 0.05
CA LEU A 143 5.05 1.53 1.21
C LEU A 143 6.55 1.28 1.02
N GLY A 144 7.39 1.82 1.90
CA GLY A 144 8.85 1.74 1.79
C GLY A 144 9.49 2.74 0.81
N ALA A 145 8.75 3.74 0.32
CA ALA A 145 9.24 4.69 -0.69
C ALA A 145 10.47 5.53 -0.28
N ASN A 146 10.80 5.61 1.02
CA ASN A 146 11.85 6.50 1.54
C ASN A 146 12.83 5.78 2.48
N THR A 147 13.03 4.47 2.35
CA THR A 147 13.92 3.74 3.26
C THR A 147 14.97 2.92 2.50
N ASN A 148 16.23 3.06 2.91
CA ASN A 148 17.31 2.14 2.50
C ASN A 148 17.21 0.78 3.23
N ASN A 149 16.21 0.65 4.10
CA ASN A 149 15.99 -0.51 4.96
C ASN A 149 14.69 -1.20 4.58
N SER A 150 14.64 -2.50 4.86
CA SER A 150 13.42 -3.27 4.86
C SER A 150 12.42 -2.71 5.88
N THR A 151 11.16 -2.57 5.49
CA THR A 151 10.08 -2.13 6.38
C THR A 151 8.93 -3.12 6.35
N THR A 152 8.49 -3.56 7.53
CA THR A 152 7.32 -4.42 7.69
C THR A 152 6.10 -3.59 8.08
N TYR A 153 5.02 -3.79 7.34
CA TYR A 153 3.73 -3.17 7.56
C TYR A 153 2.71 -4.23 8.00
N THR A 154 1.96 -3.92 9.04
CA THR A 154 0.83 -4.75 9.49
C THR A 154 -0.46 -4.16 8.93
N ILE A 155 -1.18 -4.97 8.16
CA ILE A 155 -2.45 -4.60 7.54
C ILE A 155 -3.55 -5.35 8.25
N THR A 156 -4.54 -4.63 8.76
CA THR A 156 -5.66 -5.20 9.52
C THR A 156 -6.98 -4.74 8.93
N GLU A 157 -7.89 -5.67 8.64
CA GLU A 157 -9.27 -5.34 8.31
C GLU A 157 -9.99 -4.82 9.58
N LYS A 158 -10.58 -3.64 9.49
CA LYS A 158 -11.32 -2.98 10.59
C LYS A 158 -12.82 -2.98 10.38
N VAL A 159 -13.26 -3.04 9.12
CA VAL A 159 -14.67 -3.12 8.75
C VAL A 159 -14.80 -4.13 7.63
N ALA A 160 -15.64 -5.15 7.82
CA ALA A 160 -15.99 -6.10 6.76
C ALA A 160 -17.00 -5.50 5.77
N PRO A 161 -17.07 -6.03 4.53
CA PRO A 161 -18.15 -5.72 3.60
C PRO A 161 -19.54 -5.99 4.20
N THR A 162 -20.56 -5.26 3.74
CA THR A 162 -21.95 -5.46 4.18
C THR A 162 -22.39 -6.91 4.02
N GLY A 163 -22.92 -7.50 5.11
CA GLY A 163 -23.39 -8.88 5.13
C GLY A 163 -22.30 -9.94 5.30
N TYR A 164 -21.07 -9.54 5.62
CA TYR A 164 -19.96 -10.41 6.00
C TYR A 164 -19.57 -10.21 7.46
N VAL A 165 -18.89 -11.20 8.01
CA VAL A 165 -18.46 -11.23 9.40
C VAL A 165 -17.04 -10.69 9.52
N LEU A 166 -16.84 -9.81 10.50
CA LEU A 166 -15.56 -9.53 11.15
C LEU A 166 -15.80 -9.78 12.64
N ASP A 167 -15.18 -10.82 13.19
CA ASP A 167 -15.25 -11.06 14.63
C ASP A 167 -14.13 -10.25 15.29
N GLY A 168 -14.47 -9.36 16.24
CA GLY A 168 -13.48 -8.56 16.98
C GLY A 168 -12.53 -9.39 17.87
N ARG A 169 -12.72 -10.71 17.93
CA ARG A 169 -11.75 -11.67 18.51
C ARG A 169 -10.78 -12.24 17.49
N HIS A 170 -11.09 -12.11 16.20
CA HIS A 170 -10.38 -12.72 15.08
C HIS A 170 -10.10 -11.65 14.01
N ASP A 171 -9.24 -10.68 14.35
CA ASP A 171 -8.81 -9.65 13.40
C ASP A 171 -8.09 -10.29 12.21
N ILE A 172 -8.61 -10.09 10.99
CA ILE A 172 -7.91 -10.49 9.76
C ILE A 172 -6.71 -9.55 9.60
N THR A 173 -5.55 -10.04 10.02
CA THR A 173 -4.29 -9.30 10.05
C THR A 173 -3.20 -10.07 9.34
N PHE A 174 -2.44 -9.37 8.51
CA PHE A 174 -1.29 -9.92 7.80
C PHE A 174 -0.19 -8.88 7.66
N ASN A 175 1.04 -9.34 7.49
CA ASN A 175 2.19 -8.47 7.35
C ASN A 175 2.68 -8.46 5.91
N VAL A 176 3.06 -7.29 5.43
CA VAL A 176 3.82 -7.15 4.19
C VAL A 176 5.14 -6.44 4.49
N THR A 177 6.23 -7.12 4.18
CA THR A 177 7.58 -6.56 4.24
C THR A 177 8.01 -6.12 2.86
N VAL A 178 8.41 -4.86 2.74
CA VAL A 178 8.91 -4.25 1.51
C VAL A 178 10.39 -3.98 1.69
N THR A 179 11.22 -4.53 0.80
CA THR A 179 12.69 -4.42 0.87
C THR A 179 13.22 -3.83 -0.43
N PRO A 180 13.58 -2.54 -0.44
CA PRO A 180 14.31 -1.93 -1.54
C PRO A 180 15.74 -2.48 -1.62
N ASN A 181 16.18 -2.87 -2.81
CA ASN A 181 17.52 -3.39 -3.06
C ASN A 181 18.34 -2.40 -3.90
N TYR A 182 19.52 -2.04 -3.41
CA TYR A 182 20.40 -1.06 -4.06
C TYR A 182 21.70 -1.70 -4.51
N THR A 183 22.27 -1.19 -5.60
CA THR A 183 23.61 -1.51 -6.06
C THR A 183 24.30 -0.20 -6.43
N ASN A 184 25.43 0.11 -5.80
CA ASN A 184 26.13 1.40 -5.95
C ASN A 184 25.18 2.61 -5.78
N ASP A 185 24.37 2.60 -4.72
CA ASP A 185 23.37 3.63 -4.38
C ASP A 185 22.25 3.85 -5.41
N VAL A 186 22.12 2.95 -6.39
CA VAL A 186 21.02 2.95 -7.37
C VAL A 186 20.05 1.83 -7.01
N LEU A 187 18.76 2.15 -6.92
CA LEU A 187 17.71 1.13 -6.71
C LEU A 187 17.69 0.18 -7.92
N THR A 188 17.77 -1.12 -7.69
CA THR A 188 17.77 -2.14 -8.75
C THR A 188 16.55 -3.05 -8.71
N SER A 189 15.94 -3.24 -7.54
CA SER A 189 14.72 -4.03 -7.38
C SER A 189 14.03 -3.72 -6.07
N VAL A 190 12.79 -4.21 -5.91
CA VAL A 190 12.08 -4.25 -4.63
C VAL A 190 11.57 -5.66 -4.40
N THR A 191 11.81 -6.18 -3.20
CA THR A 191 11.29 -7.48 -2.76
C THR A 191 10.10 -7.31 -1.83
N TYR A 192 9.00 -7.99 -2.15
CA TYR A 192 7.76 -8.03 -1.38
C TYR A 192 7.58 -9.40 -0.73
N LYS A 193 7.52 -9.44 0.60
CA LYS A 193 7.23 -10.66 1.36
C LYS A 193 5.98 -10.50 2.18
N ARG A 194 5.04 -11.44 2.06
CA ARG A 194 3.79 -11.48 2.81
C ARG A 194 3.83 -12.61 3.82
N ASP A 195 3.58 -12.28 5.07
CA ASP A 195 3.26 -13.24 6.13
C ASP A 195 1.76 -13.19 6.40
N ASN A 196 1.12 -14.35 6.31
CA ASN A 196 -0.34 -14.46 6.34
C ASN A 196 -0.93 -14.33 7.75
N GLY A 197 -0.10 -14.41 8.80
CA GLY A 197 -0.56 -14.38 10.18
C GLY A 197 -1.45 -15.57 10.56
N ILE A 198 -2.13 -15.44 11.71
CA ILE A 198 -2.88 -16.53 12.36
C ILE A 198 -4.14 -16.94 11.56
N TYR A 199 -4.77 -16.01 10.85
CA TYR A 199 -5.94 -16.25 10.00
C TYR A 199 -5.57 -16.28 8.52
N GLY A 200 -4.42 -16.89 8.20
CA GLY A 200 -3.89 -16.91 6.84
C GLY A 200 -4.78 -17.59 5.81
N ASN A 201 -5.78 -18.38 6.23
CA ASN A 201 -6.82 -18.92 5.36
C ASN A 201 -7.74 -17.84 4.76
N PHE A 202 -7.76 -16.63 5.34
CA PHE A 202 -8.45 -15.45 4.79
C PHE A 202 -7.60 -14.65 3.80
N LEU A 203 -6.41 -15.13 3.45
CA LEU A 203 -5.63 -14.61 2.34
C LEU A 203 -5.58 -15.66 1.23
N ASP A 204 -5.71 -15.23 -0.02
CA ASP A 204 -5.41 -16.13 -1.12
C ASP A 204 -3.90 -16.38 -1.18
N THR A 205 -3.51 -17.65 -1.27
CA THR A 205 -2.13 -18.07 -1.46
C THR A 205 -1.75 -18.16 -2.94
N THR A 206 -2.70 -17.89 -3.83
CA THR A 206 -2.48 -17.85 -5.28
C THR A 206 -2.73 -16.43 -5.79
N PRO A 207 -1.77 -15.80 -6.48
CA PRO A 207 -0.42 -16.29 -6.80
C PRO A 207 0.54 -16.23 -5.59
N SER A 208 1.54 -17.12 -5.58
CA SER A 208 2.27 -17.53 -4.36
C SER A 208 3.61 -16.84 -4.13
N LYS A 209 4.06 -15.94 -5.02
CA LYS A 209 5.46 -15.47 -4.97
C LYS A 209 5.76 -14.63 -3.74
N MET A 210 4.77 -13.91 -3.21
CA MET A 210 4.95 -13.12 -1.99
C MET A 210 5.10 -13.98 -0.72
N THR A 211 4.65 -15.25 -0.75
CA THR A 211 4.60 -16.12 0.44
C THR A 211 5.78 -17.09 0.59
N THR A 212 6.70 -17.10 -0.37
CA THR A 212 7.94 -17.88 -0.25
C THR A 212 8.87 -17.25 0.78
N ASP A 213 9.88 -18.01 1.22
CA ASP A 213 10.89 -17.48 2.15
C ASP A 213 11.64 -16.28 1.56
N ASP A 214 11.86 -16.29 0.24
CA ASP A 214 12.54 -15.23 -0.52
C ASP A 214 11.62 -14.06 -0.89
N GLY A 215 10.30 -14.25 -0.87
CA GLY A 215 9.32 -13.29 -1.36
C GLY A 215 9.36 -13.07 -2.88
N GLN A 216 8.60 -12.08 -3.35
CA GLN A 216 8.55 -11.68 -4.75
C GLN A 216 9.53 -10.54 -5.00
N THR A 217 10.54 -10.75 -5.82
CA THR A 217 11.42 -9.68 -6.29
C THR A 217 10.93 -9.11 -7.62
N VAL A 218 10.75 -7.79 -7.65
CA VAL A 218 10.39 -7.01 -8.84
C VAL A 218 11.60 -6.18 -9.24
N ASN A 219 12.19 -6.50 -10.38
CA ASN A 219 13.36 -5.80 -10.89
C ASN A 219 12.96 -4.45 -11.51
N LEU A 220 13.79 -3.45 -11.28
CA LEU A 220 13.69 -2.19 -11.99
C LEU A 220 14.23 -2.36 -13.41
N GLU A 221 13.51 -1.83 -14.39
CA GLU A 221 13.98 -1.83 -15.78
C GLU A 221 15.20 -0.93 -15.95
N SER A 222 16.13 -1.33 -16.81
CA SER A 222 17.33 -0.54 -17.10
C SER A 222 16.99 0.77 -17.80
N ARG A 223 17.84 1.78 -17.60
CA ARG A 223 17.70 3.08 -18.28
C ARG A 223 17.84 2.92 -19.80
N THR A 224 17.09 3.70 -20.56
CA THR A 224 17.16 3.75 -22.03
C THR A 224 18.46 4.38 -22.50
N THR A 225 18.93 4.02 -23.70
CA THR A 225 20.09 4.67 -24.33
C THR A 225 19.82 6.13 -24.69
N VAL A 226 18.56 6.49 -24.94
CA VAL A 226 18.14 7.87 -25.26
C VAL A 226 17.76 8.61 -23.98
N ASN A 227 18.41 9.74 -23.71
CA ASN A 227 18.21 10.60 -22.52
C ASN A 227 18.38 9.90 -21.16
N ASN A 228 18.87 8.65 -21.18
CA ASN A 228 19.19 7.89 -19.98
C ASN A 228 18.00 7.81 -18.99
N ARG A 229 16.77 7.51 -19.44
CA ARG A 229 15.59 7.53 -18.56
C ARG A 229 15.13 6.13 -18.20
N TYR A 230 14.50 5.96 -17.03
CA TYR A 230 13.77 4.74 -16.72
C TYR A 230 12.50 4.67 -17.58
N THR A 231 12.17 3.49 -18.08
CA THR A 231 10.91 3.20 -18.79
C THR A 231 9.77 2.92 -17.83
N ASN A 232 10.09 2.38 -16.65
CA ASN A 232 9.15 2.14 -15.57
C ASN A 232 9.71 2.58 -14.22
N THR A 233 8.91 3.29 -13.43
CA THR A 233 9.24 3.64 -12.04
C THR A 233 8.22 3.16 -11.02
N GLN A 234 7.20 2.40 -11.45
CA GLN A 234 6.27 1.70 -10.57
C GLN A 234 6.64 0.22 -10.48
N LEU A 235 7.00 -0.23 -9.28
CA LEU A 235 7.32 -1.63 -8.99
C LEU A 235 6.11 -2.28 -8.32
N GLU A 236 5.32 -3.04 -9.07
CA GLU A 236 4.05 -3.62 -8.60
C GLU A 236 4.22 -5.08 -8.12
N SER A 237 3.71 -5.39 -6.93
CA SER A 237 3.66 -6.76 -6.41
C SER A 237 2.54 -7.56 -7.06
N GLU A 238 2.50 -8.87 -6.78
CA GLU A 238 1.32 -9.68 -7.02
C GLU A 238 0.13 -9.19 -6.17
N MET A 239 -1.08 -9.41 -6.67
CA MET A 239 -2.31 -8.98 -6.01
C MET A 239 -2.57 -9.79 -4.74
N ILE A 240 -2.81 -9.09 -3.64
CA ILE A 240 -3.25 -9.69 -2.39
C ILE A 240 -4.78 -9.76 -2.38
N HIS A 241 -5.31 -10.98 -2.40
CA HIS A 241 -6.75 -11.16 -2.18
C HIS A 241 -7.02 -11.38 -0.69
N VAL A 242 -7.83 -10.50 -0.12
CA VAL A 242 -8.33 -10.62 1.26
C VAL A 242 -9.76 -11.14 1.21
N LYS A 243 -10.02 -12.21 1.94
CA LYS A 243 -11.29 -12.93 1.96
C LYS A 243 -12.13 -12.51 3.16
N ASN A 244 -13.46 -12.49 3.02
CA ASN A 244 -14.36 -12.50 4.19
C ASN A 244 -15.38 -13.61 4.05
N THR A 245 -15.81 -14.11 5.19
CA THR A 245 -16.84 -15.12 5.31
C THR A 245 -18.16 -14.53 5.80
N LYS A 246 -19.25 -15.25 5.55
CA LYS A 246 -20.53 -15.05 6.23
C LYS A 246 -20.72 -16.01 7.42
N ASN A 247 -19.83 -16.98 7.57
CA ASN A 247 -19.91 -18.04 8.54
C ASN A 247 -18.79 -17.89 9.59
N PRO A 248 -19.12 -17.54 10.86
CA PRO A 248 -18.12 -17.42 11.93
C PRO A 248 -17.26 -18.67 12.14
N SER A 249 -17.73 -19.87 11.76
CA SER A 249 -16.93 -21.09 11.93
C SER A 249 -15.68 -21.12 11.04
N ASP A 250 -15.61 -20.31 9.99
CA ASP A 250 -14.43 -20.30 9.10
C ASP A 250 -13.22 -19.61 9.75
N PHE A 251 -13.43 -18.91 10.88
CA PHE A 251 -12.38 -18.40 11.75
C PHE A 251 -11.79 -19.46 12.70
N ALA A 252 -12.38 -20.66 12.74
CA ALA A 252 -11.81 -21.77 13.49
C ALA A 252 -10.44 -22.12 12.90
N GLN A 253 -9.39 -21.90 13.69
CA GLN A 253 -8.01 -22.17 13.29
C GLN A 253 -7.86 -23.63 12.84
N THR A 254 -7.07 -23.83 11.80
CA THR A 254 -6.75 -25.13 11.22
C THR A 254 -6.37 -26.16 12.29
N GLY A 255 -7.19 -27.22 12.40
CA GLY A 255 -6.88 -28.52 13.01
C GLY A 255 -6.67 -28.61 14.53
N GLY A 256 -5.84 -27.76 15.14
CA GLY A 256 -5.38 -27.93 16.53
C GLY A 256 -6.28 -27.33 17.61
N HIS A 257 -7.07 -26.29 17.29
CA HIS A 257 -7.85 -25.52 18.28
C HIS A 257 -9.35 -25.84 18.31
N ILE A 258 -9.84 -26.72 17.43
CA ILE A 258 -11.26 -27.13 17.38
C ILE A 258 -11.73 -27.68 18.75
N VAL A 259 -10.83 -28.28 19.53
CA VAL A 259 -11.13 -28.80 20.88
C VAL A 259 -11.50 -27.69 21.87
N GLN A 260 -10.87 -26.51 21.80
CA GLN A 260 -11.14 -25.42 22.75
C GLN A 260 -12.43 -24.66 22.42
N VAL A 261 -12.75 -24.48 21.13
CA VAL A 261 -14.03 -23.86 20.72
C VAL A 261 -15.21 -24.78 21.06
N LEU A 262 -15.05 -26.10 20.91
CA LEU A 262 -16.05 -27.07 21.38
C LEU A 262 -16.23 -27.01 22.91
N ILE A 263 -15.16 -26.87 23.69
CA ILE A 263 -15.24 -26.69 25.15
C ILE A 263 -15.94 -25.37 25.51
N ALA A 264 -15.62 -24.27 24.83
CA ALA A 264 -16.27 -22.98 25.07
C ALA A 264 -17.76 -22.99 24.71
N MET A 265 -18.15 -23.65 23.61
CA MET A 265 -19.56 -23.81 23.24
C MET A 265 -20.31 -24.75 24.18
N LEU A 266 -19.67 -25.80 24.71
CA LEU A 266 -20.25 -26.67 25.74
C LEU A 266 -20.56 -25.89 27.02
N ILE A 267 -19.65 -24.99 27.44
CA ILE A 267 -19.84 -24.14 28.62
C ILE A 267 -21.01 -23.16 28.41
N VAL A 268 -21.14 -22.53 27.24
CA VAL A 268 -22.26 -21.61 26.95
C VAL A 268 -23.60 -22.34 26.88
N ALA A 269 -23.64 -23.56 26.32
CA ALA A 269 -24.86 -24.37 26.28
C ALA A 269 -25.31 -24.83 27.68
N ILE A 270 -24.37 -25.20 28.56
CA ILE A 270 -24.66 -25.59 29.95
C ILE A 270 -25.17 -24.38 30.76
N VAL A 271 -24.55 -23.21 30.60
CA VAL A 271 -24.98 -21.97 31.28
C VAL A 271 -26.36 -21.52 30.80
N GLY A 272 -26.67 -21.65 29.50
CA GLY A 272 -27.99 -21.36 28.95
C GLY A 272 -29.09 -22.27 29.50
N ALA A 273 -28.81 -23.58 29.65
CA ALA A 273 -29.75 -24.53 30.24
C ALA A 273 -30.02 -24.25 31.72
N ILE A 274 -28.99 -23.89 32.50
CA ILE A 274 -29.13 -23.53 33.92
C ILE A 274 -29.96 -22.26 34.09
N LEU A 275 -29.73 -21.22 33.26
CA LEU A 275 -30.50 -19.98 33.31
C LEU A 275 -31.98 -20.18 32.93
N LEU A 276 -32.29 -21.07 31.97
CA LEU A 276 -33.67 -21.44 31.63
C LEU A 276 -34.38 -22.18 32.77
N ILE A 277 -33.68 -23.07 33.50
CA ILE A 277 -34.22 -23.75 34.67
C ILE A 277 -34.50 -22.74 35.79
N VAL A 278 -33.56 -21.84 36.08
CA VAL A 278 -33.71 -20.79 37.10
C VAL A 278 -34.85 -19.82 36.74
N ALA A 279 -34.97 -19.42 35.48
CA ALA A 279 -36.08 -18.59 35.01
C ALA A 279 -37.43 -19.29 35.16
N ARG A 280 -37.50 -20.60 34.89
CA ARG A 280 -38.73 -21.40 35.06
C ARG A 280 -39.13 -21.56 36.53
N MET A 281 -38.15 -21.73 37.43
CA MET A 281 -38.39 -21.77 38.88
C MET A 281 -38.88 -20.43 39.43
N ARG A 282 -38.27 -19.33 39.01
CA ARG A 282 -38.67 -17.97 39.42
C ARG A 282 -40.09 -17.62 38.95
N ARG A 283 -40.49 -18.11 37.77
CA ARG A 283 -41.86 -17.93 37.25
C ARG A 283 -42.89 -18.71 38.08
N ARG A 284 -42.59 -19.93 38.52
CA ARG A 284 -43.48 -20.70 39.42
C ARG A 284 -43.66 -20.03 40.79
N ASN A 285 -42.57 -19.55 41.38
CA ASN A 285 -42.64 -18.88 42.69
C ASN A 285 -43.37 -17.53 42.66
N ASN A 286 -43.42 -16.85 41.51
CA ASN A 286 -44.18 -15.62 41.36
C ASN A 286 -45.67 -15.87 41.12
N THR A 287 -46.06 -17.00 40.51
CA THR A 287 -47.48 -17.35 40.35
C THR A 287 -48.14 -17.66 41.70
N ASP A 288 -47.39 -18.24 42.65
CA ASP A 288 -47.89 -18.52 44.01
C ASP A 288 -48.02 -17.26 44.88
N ARG A 289 -47.27 -16.17 44.59
CA ARG A 289 -47.36 -14.91 45.35
C ARG A 289 -48.48 -13.98 44.87
N THR A 290 -49.05 -14.20 43.68
CA THR A 290 -50.20 -13.43 43.16
C THR A 290 -51.56 -14.03 43.51
N GLN A 291 -51.62 -15.16 44.23
CA GLN A 291 -52.88 -15.70 44.80
C GLN A 291 -53.09 -15.35 46.29
N ILE A 292 -52.21 -14.55 46.88
CA ILE A 292 -52.36 -14.05 48.25
C ILE A 292 -52.10 -12.54 48.26
N ALA A 293 -53.04 -11.77 47.71
CA ALA A 293 -53.26 -10.35 47.97
C ALA A 293 -54.73 -10.02 47.72
#